data_AF-A0A7S2LW30-F1
#
_entry.id   AF-A0A7S2LW30-F1
#
_cell.length_a   1.000
_cell.length_b   1.000
_cell.length_c   1.000
_cell.angle_alpha   90.00
_cell.angle_beta   90.00
_cell.angle_gamma   90.00
#
_symmetry.space_group_name_H-M   'P 1'
#
loop_
_entity.id
_entity.type
_entity.pdbx_description
1 polymer ?
#
loop_
_entity_poly.entity_id
_entity_poly.type
_entity_poly.pdbx_seq_one_letter_code
_entity_poly.pdbx_strand_id
1 'polypeptide(L)'
;PRHGHSVVGFAPAGAPYPETVLVLGGFGGEPELERVERTPLEYPVTSRSDLWCGNQAVGNFSTWTRLAPYGPFSARSQAAAVVAPTMGPYAMLFLGGYDGSARFVADLWRWIGENATSECKVDAE
;
A
#
# COMPACT_ATOMS: atom_id res chain seq x y z
N PRO A 1 11.95 4.88 3.74
CA PRO A 1 11.85 3.56 4.41
C PRO A 1 10.53 3.38 5.18
N ARG A 2 9.81 2.27 4.98
CA ARG A 2 8.56 1.94 5.69
C ARG A 2 8.56 0.47 6.15
N HIS A 3 7.94 0.16 7.28
CA HIS A 3 7.81 -1.20 7.81
C HIS A 3 6.37 -1.50 8.24
N GLY A 4 6.03 -2.79 8.35
CA GLY A 4 4.65 -3.20 8.68
C GLY A 4 3.62 -2.77 7.63
N HIS A 5 4.04 -2.54 6.38
CA HIS A 5 3.15 -2.33 5.26
C HIS A 5 2.64 -3.68 4.74
N SER A 6 1.53 -3.65 4.01
CA SER A 6 1.00 -4.82 3.33
C SER A 6 1.32 -4.73 1.84
N VAL A 7 1.43 -5.89 1.21
CA VAL A 7 1.72 -6.00 -0.23
C VAL A 7 0.73 -6.97 -0.85
N VAL A 8 0.18 -6.61 -2.01
CA VAL A 8 -0.58 -7.54 -2.86
C VAL A 8 -0.06 -7.48 -4.28
N GLY A 9 -0.02 -8.63 -4.94
CA GLY A 9 0.38 -8.75 -6.34
C GLY A 9 -0.80 -9.24 -7.18
N PHE A 10 -1.07 -8.56 -8.28
CA PHE A 10 -2.06 -8.94 -9.28
C PHE A 10 -1.36 -9.59 -10.46
N ALA A 11 -1.73 -10.84 -10.74
CA ALA A 11 -1.24 -11.60 -11.87
C ALA A 11 -2.37 -11.80 -12.88
N PRO A 12 -2.11 -11.62 -14.19
CA PRO A 12 -3.02 -12.06 -15.22
C PRO A 12 -3.35 -13.54 -15.08
N ALA A 13 -4.52 -13.95 -15.59
CA ALA A 13 -4.92 -15.36 -15.59
C ALA A 13 -3.85 -16.21 -16.30
N GLY A 14 -3.31 -17.20 -15.58
CA GLY A 14 -2.28 -18.11 -16.09
C GLY A 14 -0.84 -17.58 -16.02
N ALA A 15 -0.61 -16.37 -15.52
CA ALA A 15 0.74 -15.84 -15.32
C ALA A 15 1.37 -16.41 -14.03
N PRO A 16 2.66 -16.79 -14.05
CA PRO A 16 3.36 -17.31 -12.86
C PRO A 16 3.76 -16.22 -11.86
N TYR A 17 3.71 -14.95 -12.26
CA TYR A 17 4.16 -13.81 -11.45
C TYR A 17 3.18 -12.64 -11.60
N PRO A 18 3.08 -11.76 -10.58
CA PRO A 18 2.28 -10.55 -10.69
C PRO A 18 2.88 -9.58 -11.70
N GLU A 19 2.03 -8.94 -12.49
CA GLU A 19 2.42 -7.81 -13.36
C GLU A 19 2.37 -6.49 -12.59
N THR A 20 1.53 -6.42 -11.56
CA THR A 20 1.30 -5.23 -10.74
C THR A 20 1.39 -5.58 -9.27
N VAL A 21 2.05 -4.74 -8.49
CA VAL A 21 2.16 -4.84 -7.04
C VAL A 21 1.68 -3.56 -6.40
N LEU A 22 0.80 -3.68 -5.41
CA LEU A 22 0.41 -2.58 -4.54
C LEU A 22 1.11 -2.70 -3.19
N VAL A 23 1.61 -1.56 -2.70
CA VAL A 23 2.11 -1.39 -1.33
C VAL A 23 1.19 -0.41 -0.61
N LEU A 24 0.68 -0.84 0.54
CA LEU A 24 -0.33 -0.09 1.30
C LEU A 24 0.02 -0.03 2.79
N GLY A 25 -0.24 1.14 3.37
CA GLY A 25 -0.07 1.40 4.78
C GLY A 25 1.36 1.23 5.30
N GLY A 26 1.46 0.85 6.57
CA GLY A 26 2.71 0.70 7.31
C GLY A 26 3.10 1.96 8.08
N PHE A 27 4.22 1.87 8.79
CA PHE A 27 4.81 2.94 9.58
C PHE A 27 6.05 3.51 8.91
N GLY A 28 6.19 4.84 8.97
CA GLY A 28 7.38 5.56 8.52
C GLY A 28 7.18 6.29 7.20
N GLY A 29 8.25 6.38 6.40
CA GLY A 29 8.28 7.19 5.18
C GLY A 29 8.45 8.70 5.44
N GLU A 30 8.68 9.10 6.70
CA GLU A 30 9.19 10.45 6.97
C GLU A 30 10.60 10.60 6.37
N PRO A 31 10.99 11.79 5.90
CA PRO A 31 12.35 12.03 5.43
C PRO A 31 13.34 11.63 6.53
N GLU A 32 14.41 10.92 6.16
CA GLU A 32 15.53 10.74 7.09
C GLU A 32 15.99 12.14 7.49
N LEU A 33 15.94 12.43 8.80
CA LEU A 33 16.68 13.57 9.32
C LEU A 33 18.15 13.30 8.93
N GLU A 34 18.82 14.29 8.33
CA GLU A 34 20.21 14.22 7.84
C GLU A 34 21.24 13.77 8.91
N ARG A 35 20.79 13.53 10.14
CA ARG A 35 21.57 13.04 11.27
C ARG A 35 20.83 11.88 11.94
N VAL A 36 21.40 10.67 11.83
CA VAL A 36 21.00 9.52 12.64
C VAL A 36 21.59 9.68 14.04
N GLU A 37 20.89 10.41 14.91
CA GLU A 37 21.08 10.24 16.34
C GLU A 37 20.28 9.01 16.78
N ARG A 38 20.95 8.05 17.43
CA ARG A 38 20.30 6.87 18.03
C ARG A 38 19.59 7.25 19.34
N THR A 39 18.78 8.30 19.29
CA THR A 39 17.81 8.62 20.33
C THR A 39 16.51 7.89 20.02
N PRO A 40 15.80 7.36 21.02
CA PRO A 40 14.42 6.91 20.83
C PRO A 40 13.62 8.02 20.14
N LEU A 41 12.90 7.69 19.08
CA LEU A 41 12.05 8.65 18.38
C LEU A 41 11.04 9.27 19.37
N GLU A 42 11.15 10.57 19.63
CA GLU A 42 10.17 11.34 20.41
C GLU A 42 8.90 11.66 19.60
N TYR A 43 8.91 11.41 18.29
CA TYR A 43 7.76 11.61 17.40
C TYR A 43 7.09 10.28 17.09
N PRO A 44 5.74 10.22 17.07
CA PRO A 44 5.02 9.01 16.69
C PRO A 44 5.39 8.64 15.24
N VAL A 45 5.87 7.42 15.03
CA VAL A 45 6.02 6.87 13.68
C VAL A 45 4.62 6.81 13.08
N THR A 46 4.33 7.70 12.11
CA THR A 46 2.97 7.84 11.61
C THR A 46 2.60 6.61 10.78
N SER A 47 1.43 6.04 11.07
CA SER A 47 0.82 5.09 10.14
C SER A 47 0.42 5.82 8.86
N ARG A 48 0.50 5.12 7.73
CA ARG A 48 0.11 5.65 6.42
C ARG A 48 -1.22 5.04 5.96
N SER A 49 -1.94 5.78 5.12
CA SER A 49 -3.04 5.29 4.31
C SER A 49 -2.76 5.42 2.81
N ASP A 50 -1.53 5.75 2.43
CA ASP A 50 -1.17 5.93 1.02
C ASP A 50 -1.17 4.60 0.28
N LEU A 51 -1.32 4.69 -1.05
CA LEU A 51 -1.28 3.56 -1.96
C LEU A 51 -0.21 3.79 -3.02
N TRP A 52 0.73 2.85 -3.09
CA TRP A 52 1.80 2.84 -4.08
C TRP A 52 1.66 1.66 -5.01
N CYS A 53 1.93 1.88 -6.29
CA CYS A 53 1.80 0.91 -7.35
C CYS A 53 3.13 0.78 -8.10
N GLY A 54 3.60 -0.45 -8.22
CA GLY A 54 4.71 -0.84 -9.09
C GLY A 54 4.20 -1.79 -10.16
N ASN A 55 4.56 -1.56 -11.41
CA ASN A 55 4.16 -2.38 -12.54
C ASN A 55 5.36 -2.83 -13.36
N GLN A 56 5.30 -4.06 -13.86
CA GLN A 56 6.36 -4.69 -14.62
C GLN A 56 6.65 -3.94 -15.93
N ALA A 57 5.63 -3.49 -16.65
CA ALA A 57 5.76 -2.81 -17.94
C ALA A 57 6.23 -1.35 -17.81
N VAL A 58 5.90 -0.66 -16.71
CA VAL A 58 6.22 0.76 -16.52
C VAL A 58 7.68 0.98 -16.10
N GLY A 59 8.28 0.01 -15.41
CA GLY A 59 9.66 0.13 -14.96
C GLY A 59 10.22 -1.12 -14.32
N ASN A 60 9.67 -2.30 -14.61
CA ASN A 60 10.08 -3.57 -14.02
C ASN A 60 10.19 -3.50 -12.48
N PHE A 61 9.20 -2.91 -11.82
CA PHE A 61 9.16 -2.67 -10.35
C PHE A 61 10.23 -1.73 -9.78
N SER A 62 11.02 -1.05 -10.63
CA SER A 62 11.96 -0.01 -10.19
C SER A 62 11.32 1.37 -10.07
N THR A 63 10.19 1.58 -10.74
CA THR A 63 9.41 2.83 -10.69
C THR A 63 8.14 2.60 -9.89
N TRP A 64 7.82 3.53 -8.99
CA TRP A 64 6.67 3.45 -8.10
C TRP A 64 5.82 4.71 -8.24
N THR A 65 4.55 4.53 -8.59
CA THR A 65 3.58 5.61 -8.68
C THR A 65 2.73 5.63 -7.42
N ARG A 66 2.58 6.79 -6.79
CA ARG A 66 1.61 6.98 -5.71
C ARG A 66 0.22 7.18 -6.31
N LEU A 67 -0.62 6.15 -6.26
CA LEU A 67 -1.99 6.20 -6.79
C LEU A 67 -2.90 7.09 -5.96
N ALA A 68 -2.71 7.08 -4.64
CA ALA A 68 -3.47 7.92 -3.72
C ALA A 68 -2.55 8.42 -2.60
N PRO A 69 -2.47 9.75 -2.35
CA PRO A 69 -1.79 10.28 -1.17
C PRO A 69 -2.52 9.89 0.13
N TYR A 70 -3.84 9.69 0.05
CA TYR A 70 -4.68 9.17 1.11
C TYR A 70 -5.67 8.18 0.49
N GLY A 71 -5.53 6.91 0.85
CA GLY A 71 -6.49 5.87 0.50
C GLY A 71 -7.81 6.04 1.24
N PRO A 72 -8.86 5.32 0.81
CA PRO A 72 -10.18 5.37 1.44
C PRO A 72 -10.21 4.73 2.83
N PHE A 73 -9.17 4.00 3.20
CA PHE A 73 -9.02 3.36 4.50
C PHE A 73 -8.26 4.26 5.48
N SER A 74 -8.57 4.14 6.77
CA SER A 74 -7.81 4.84 7.80
C SER A 74 -6.36 4.37 7.85
N ALA A 75 -5.47 5.31 8.17
CA ALA A 75 -4.04 5.05 8.26
C ALA A 75 -3.73 3.94 9.26
N ARG A 76 -2.99 2.92 8.82
CA ARG A 76 -2.74 1.73 9.62
C ARG A 76 -1.50 0.96 9.20
N SER A 77 -1.12 0.02 10.05
CA SER A 77 0.06 -0.83 9.89
C SER A 77 -0.26 -2.27 10.30
N GLN A 78 0.63 -3.20 9.93
CA GLN A 78 0.55 -4.63 10.22
C GLN A 78 -0.82 -5.22 9.87
N ALA A 79 -1.45 -4.65 8.86
CA ALA A 79 -2.73 -5.09 8.36
C ALA A 79 -2.53 -6.24 7.37
N ALA A 80 -3.58 -7.03 7.16
CA ALA A 80 -3.58 -8.06 6.12
C ALA A 80 -4.16 -7.47 4.84
N ALA A 81 -3.60 -7.85 3.70
CA ALA A 81 -4.16 -7.52 2.39
C ALA A 81 -4.21 -8.79 1.53
N VAL A 82 -5.34 -9.00 0.85
CA VAL A 82 -5.60 -10.22 0.08
C VAL A 82 -6.26 -9.86 -1.25
N VAL A 83 -5.78 -10.46 -2.34
CA VAL A 83 -6.41 -10.31 -3.66
C VAL A 83 -7.79 -10.99 -3.65
N ALA A 84 -8.79 -10.30 -4.20
CA ALA A 84 -10.18 -10.74 -4.24
C ALA A 84 -10.68 -10.78 -5.68
N PRO A 85 -10.28 -11.78 -6.49
CA PRO A 85 -10.53 -11.80 -7.93
C PRO A 85 -12.02 -11.93 -8.29
N THR A 86 -12.84 -12.44 -7.38
CA THR A 86 -14.30 -12.51 -7.54
C THR A 86 -14.98 -11.14 -7.50
N MET A 87 -14.28 -10.10 -7.05
CA MET A 87 -14.77 -8.71 -6.98
C MET A 87 -14.29 -7.86 -8.15
N GLY A 88 -13.30 -8.32 -8.91
CA GLY A 88 -12.73 -7.64 -10.08
C GLY A 88 -11.26 -8.01 -10.32
N PRO A 89 -10.70 -7.68 -11.51
CA PRO A 89 -9.32 -8.03 -11.88
C PRO A 89 -8.25 -7.45 -10.93
N TYR A 90 -8.43 -6.20 -10.50
CA TYR A 90 -7.54 -5.48 -9.58
C TYR A 90 -8.24 -5.18 -8.25
N ALA A 91 -8.93 -6.16 -7.70
CA ALA A 91 -9.66 -6.02 -6.45
C ALA A 91 -8.93 -6.68 -5.28
N MET A 92 -8.97 -6.04 -4.11
CA MET A 92 -8.41 -6.57 -2.87
C MET A 92 -9.29 -6.27 -1.66
N LEU A 93 -9.08 -7.05 -0.61
CA LEU A 93 -9.56 -6.78 0.74
C LEU A 93 -8.38 -6.36 1.60
N PHE A 94 -8.59 -5.33 2.42
CA PHE A 94 -7.63 -4.84 3.39
C PHE A 94 -8.24 -4.90 4.78
N LEU A 95 -7.61 -5.65 5.68
CA LEU A 95 -8.22 -6.11 6.92
C LEU A 95 -7.35 -5.80 8.13
N GLY A 96 -8.01 -5.27 9.16
CA GLY A 96 -7.45 -5.10 10.49
C GLY A 96 -6.16 -4.29 10.53
N GLY A 97 -5.28 -4.63 11.47
CA GLY A 97 -4.01 -3.94 11.74
C GLY A 97 -4.07 -3.04 12.98
N TYR A 98 -3.14 -2.09 13.06
CA TYR A 98 -3.07 -1.10 14.13
C TYR A 98 -3.17 0.31 13.57
N ASP A 99 -3.98 1.15 14.23
CA ASP A 99 -4.03 2.58 13.95
C ASP A 99 -2.80 3.33 14.51
N GLY A 100 -2.74 4.64 14.26
CA GLY A 100 -1.66 5.50 14.74
C GLY A 100 -1.55 5.63 16.26
N SER A 101 -2.53 5.14 17.04
CA SER A 101 -2.51 5.07 18.50
C SER A 101 -2.22 3.65 19.00
N ALA A 102 -1.72 2.77 18.13
CA ALA A 102 -1.45 1.36 18.41
C ALA A 102 -2.68 0.57 18.86
N ARG A 103 -3.89 1.01 18.50
CA ARG A 103 -5.12 0.26 18.78
C ARG A 103 -5.41 -0.70 17.64
N PHE A 104 -5.84 -1.90 18.00
CA PHE A 104 -6.36 -2.85 17.04
C PHE A 104 -7.58 -2.28 16.32
N VAL A 105 -7.56 -2.34 15.00
CA VAL A 105 -8.74 -2.13 14.16
C VAL A 105 -9.19 -3.48 13.62
N ALA A 106 -10.49 -3.70 13.56
CA ALA A 106 -11.11 -4.97 13.14
C ALA A 106 -12.11 -4.77 11.99
N ASP A 107 -11.93 -3.68 11.25
CA ASP A 107 -12.69 -3.34 10.06
C ASP A 107 -12.10 -3.98 8.79
N LEU A 108 -12.93 -4.01 7.76
CA LEU A 108 -12.61 -4.52 6.44
C LEU A 108 -12.86 -3.44 5.40
N TRP A 109 -11.88 -3.23 4.55
CA TRP A 109 -11.95 -2.29 3.44
C TRP A 109 -11.90 -3.04 2.12
N ARG A 110 -12.74 -2.59 1.20
CA ARG A 110 -12.75 -3.05 -0.18
C ARG A 110 -12.04 -2.03 -1.07
N TRP A 111 -11.16 -2.51 -1.93
CA TRP A 111 -10.53 -1.72 -2.99
C TRP A 111 -10.80 -2.38 -4.34
N ILE A 112 -11.19 -1.58 -5.33
CA ILE A 112 -11.35 -1.99 -6.73
C ILE A 112 -10.56 -0.96 -7.55
N GLY A 113 -9.40 -1.38 -8.04
CA GLY A 113 -8.36 -0.48 -8.50
C GLY A 113 -8.27 -0.22 -10.00
N GLU A 114 -9.24 -0.71 -10.79
CA GLU A 114 -9.36 -0.67 -12.27
C GLU A 114 -8.14 -0.13 -13.07
N ASN A 115 -8.33 0.86 -13.95
CA ASN A 115 -7.30 1.37 -14.86
C ASN A 115 -6.07 1.94 -14.12
N ALA A 116 -6.31 2.54 -12.96
CA ALA A 116 -5.25 3.16 -12.17
C ALA A 116 -4.22 2.12 -11.70
N THR A 117 -4.68 0.91 -11.38
CA THR A 117 -3.82 -0.19 -10.93
C THR A 117 -3.20 -0.92 -12.12
N SER A 118 -3.92 -1.12 -13.22
CA SER A 118 -3.36 -1.82 -14.40
C SER A 118 -2.15 -1.11 -15.00
N GLU A 119 -2.16 0.22 -15.00
CA GLU A 119 -1.07 1.02 -15.58
C GLU A 119 -0.19 1.72 -14.53
N CYS A 120 -0.50 1.57 -13.24
CA CYS A 120 0.06 2.41 -12.17
C CYS A 120 0.03 3.91 -12.52
N LYS A 121 -1.13 4.41 -12.95
CA LYS A 121 -1.35 5.81 -13.32
C LYS A 121 -2.55 6.37 -12.58
N VAL A 122 -2.55 7.68 -12.39
CA VAL A 122 -3.74 8.42 -11.96
C VAL A 122 -4.19 9.19 -13.19
N ASP A 123 -5.36 8.85 -13.72
CA ASP A 123 -5.93 9.63 -14.81
C ASP A 123 -6.13 11.07 -14.30
N ALA A 124 -5.67 12.05 -15.08
CA ALA A 124 -5.95 13.44 -14.77
C ALA A 124 -7.44 13.69 -15.04
N GLU A 125 -8.16 14.20 -14.04
CA GLU A 125 -9.52 14.73 -14.19
C GLU A 125 -9.57 15.90 -15.19
#